data_AF-A0A8H9IHM7-F1
#
_entry.id   AF-A0A8H9IHM7-F1
#
_cell.length_a   1.000
_cell.length_b   1.000
_cell.length_c   1.000
_cell.angle_alpha   90.00
_cell.angle_beta   90.00
_cell.angle_gamma   90.00
#
_symmetry.space_group_name_H-M   'P 1'
#
loop_
_entity.id
_entity.type
_entity.pdbx_description
1 polymer ?
#
loop_
_entity_poly.entity_id
_entity_poly.type
_entity_poly.pdbx_seq_one_letter_code
_entity_poly.pdbx_strand_id
1 'polypeptide(L)' 'MIEELCHHGYSMSPGTLYPMLHKMEKNGYLTSESALVGGRIRKYYHCTPQGINALELAKGKVKELFGELFQ' A
#
# COMPACT_ATOMS: atom_id res chain seq x y z
N MET A 1 7.74 -5.10 4.80
CA MET A 1 6.32 -4.81 4.46
C MET A 1 5.38 -5.89 4.96
N ILE A 2 5.52 -7.17 4.59
CA ILE A 2 4.69 -8.24 5.20
C ILE A 2 4.86 -8.25 6.73
N GLU A 3 6.10 -8.21 7.21
CA GLU A 3 6.43 -8.14 8.63
C GLU A 3 5.83 -6.89 9.31
N GLU A 4 5.92 -5.73 8.66
CA GLU A 4 5.34 -4.47 9.14
C GLU A 4 3.81 -4.55 9.28
N LEU A 5 3.13 -5.08 8.27
CA LEU A 5 1.68 -5.27 8.30
C LEU A 5 1.27 -6.27 9.39
N CYS A 6 2.07 -7.31 9.59
CA CYS A 6 1.89 -8.27 10.68
C CYS A 6 2.05 -7.60 12.05
N HIS A 7 3.01 -6.68 12.21
CA HIS A 7 3.16 -5.89 13.42
C HIS A 7 1.93 -5.03 13.73
N HIS A 8 1.23 -4.54 12.69
CA HIS A 8 -0.05 -3.84 12.81
C HIS A 8 -1.28 -4.77 12.94
N GLY A 9 -1.06 -6.08 13.14
CA GLY A 9 -2.13 -7.06 13.35
C GLY A 9 -2.74 -7.64 12.07
N TYR A 10 -2.20 -7.32 10.89
CA TYR A 10 -2.67 -7.88 9.62
C TYR A 10 -1.92 -9.16 9.27
N SER A 11 -2.64 -10.29 9.19
CA SER A 11 -2.09 -11.53 8.62
C SER A 11 -2.21 -11.49 7.11
N MET A 12 -1.10 -11.24 6.41
CA MET A 12 -1.06 -11.16 4.95
C MET A 12 -0.06 -12.13 4.34
N SER A 13 -0.53 -12.95 3.40
CA SER A 13 0.33 -13.82 2.62
C SER A 13 1.02 -13.04 1.49
N PRO A 14 2.18 -13.52 0.98
CA PRO A 14 2.76 -13.03 -0.26
C PRO A 14 1.78 -13.04 -1.44
N GLY A 15 0.94 -14.09 -1.53
CA GLY A 15 -0.09 -14.24 -2.55
C GLY A 15 -1.23 -13.21 -2.46
N THR A 16 -1.33 -12.48 -1.35
CA THR A 16 -2.29 -11.39 -1.16
C THR A 16 -1.62 -10.03 -1.37
N LEU A 17 -0.44 -9.83 -0.79
CA LEU A 17 0.25 -8.54 -0.82
C LEU A 17 0.67 -8.16 -2.25
N TYR A 18 1.35 -9.07 -2.97
CA TYR A 18 1.91 -8.71 -4.28
C TYR A 18 0.85 -8.41 -5.33
N PRO A 19 -0.26 -9.16 -5.45
CA PRO A 19 -1.36 -8.76 -6.31
C PRO A 19 -1.97 -7.40 -5.96
N MET A 20 -2.07 -7.06 -4.67
CA MET A 20 -2.55 -5.74 -4.24
C MET A 20 -1.61 -4.62 -4.67
N LEU A 21 -0.30 -4.78 -4.46
CA LEU A 21 0.70 -3.81 -4.92
C LEU A 21 0.68 -3.64 -6.44
N HIS A 22 0.57 -4.74 -7.20
CA HIS A 22 0.42 -4.68 -8.65
C HIS A 22 -0.84 -3.96 -9.10
N LYS A 23 -1.97 -4.16 -8.41
CA LYS A 23 -3.21 -3.45 -8.71
C LYS A 23 -3.08 -1.95 -8.43
N MET A 24 -2.43 -1.58 -7.33
CA MET A 24 -2.18 -0.18 -6.98
C MET A 24 -1.25 0.51 -7.99
N GLU A 25 -0.22 -0.20 -8.46
CA GLU A 25 0.67 0.27 -9.53
C GLU A 25 -0.09 0.45 -10.85
N LYS A 26 -0.88 -0.56 -11.27
CA LYS A 26 -1.71 -0.50 -12.48
C LYS A 26 -2.70 0.67 -12.46
N ASN A 27 -3.23 1.00 -11.27
CA ASN A 27 -4.16 2.10 -11.09
C ASN A 27 -3.48 3.48 -10.96
N GLY A 28 -2.15 3.54 -11.05
CA GLY A 28 -1.37 4.78 -11.00
C GLY A 28 -1.11 5.31 -9.59
N TYR A 29 -1.47 4.58 -8.54
CA TYR A 29 -1.23 5.01 -7.15
C TYR A 29 0.20 4.75 -6.69
N LEU A 30 0.84 3.71 -7.24
CA LEU A 30 2.23 3.38 -7.00
C LEU A 30 3.02 3.39 -8.31
N THR A 31 4.32 3.63 -8.20
CA THR A 31 5.32 3.30 -9.21
C THR A 31 6.30 2.29 -8.63
N SER A 32 7.02 1.55 -9.47
CA SER A 32 8.06 0.64 -9.00
C SER A 32 9.36 0.76 -9.77
N GLU A 33 10.46 0.46 -9.06
CA GLU A 33 11.80 0.39 -9.60
C GLU A 33 12.44 -0.96 -9.23
N SER A 34 13.20 -1.55 -10.15
CA SER A 34 13.94 -2.78 -9.89
C SER A 34 15.42 -2.47 -9.75
N ALA A 35 16.03 -2.91 -8.65
CA ALA A 35 17.46 -2.73 -8.40
C ALA A 35 18.14 -4.07 -8.10
N LEU A 36 19.36 -4.25 -8.59
CA LEU A 36 20.19 -5.40 -8.24
C LEU A 36 20.89 -5.12 -6.91
N VAL A 37 20.53 -5.85 -5.87
CA VAL A 37 21.10 -5.70 -4.53
C VAL A 37 21.61 -7.04 -4.05
N GLY A 38 22.92 -7.16 -3.87
CA GLY A 38 23.56 -8.41 -3.43
C GLY A 38 23.31 -9.59 -4.37
N GLY A 39 23.31 -9.35 -5.70
CA GLY A 39 23.06 -10.37 -6.71
C GLY A 39 21.60 -10.79 -6.88
N ARG A 40 20.65 -10.14 -6.19
CA ARG A 40 19.21 -10.40 -6.33
C ARG A 40 18.49 -9.16 -6.81
N ILE A 41 17.56 -9.32 -7.75
CA ILE A 41 16.67 -8.25 -8.18
C ILE A 41 15.64 -8.00 -7.08
N ARG A 42 15.57 -6.76 -6.60
CA ARG A 42 14.57 -6.29 -5.63
C ARG A 42 13.70 -5.23 -6.28
N LYS A 43 12.39 -5.37 -6.13
CA LYS A 43 11.41 -4.37 -6.59
C LYS A 43 11.02 -3.46 -5.43
N TYR A 44 11.22 -2.16 -5.61
CA TYR A 44 10.85 -1.11 -4.67
C TYR A 44 9.62 -0.38 -5.19
N TYR A 45 8.66 -0.10 -4.31
CA TYR A 45 7.43 0.62 -4.65
C TYR A 45 7.42 1.99 -3.98
N HIS A 46 6.97 3.00 -4.71
CA HIS A 46 6.86 4.38 -4.24
C HIS A 46 5.47 4.93 -4.56
N CYS A 47 4.92 5.76 -3.67
CA CYS A 47 3.68 6.47 -3.95
C CYS A 47 3.88 7.51 -5.06
N THR A 48 2.91 7.61 -5.95
CA THR A 48 2.82 8.69 -6.93
C THR A 48 2.10 9.90 -6.31
N PRO A 49 2.14 11.10 -6.96
CA PRO A 49 1.30 12.22 -6.55
C PRO A 49 -0.21 11.86 -6.49
N GLN A 50 -0.68 11.05 -7.44
CA GLN A 50 -2.05 10.53 -7.43
C GLN A 50 -2.30 9.60 -6.24
N GLY A 51 -1.33 8.73 -5.89
CA GLY A 51 -1.39 7.88 -4.71
C GLY A 51 -1.49 8.66 -3.40
N ILE A 52 -0.73 9.75 -3.28
CA ILE A 52 -0.79 10.64 -2.11
C ILE A 52 -2.17 11.30 -2.00
N ASN A 53 -2.69 11.85 -3.09
CA ASN A 53 -4.03 12.44 -3.09
C ASN A 53 -5.13 11.42 -2.75
N ALA A 54 -5.02 10.19 -3.29
CA ALA A 54 -5.95 9.11 -2.98
C ALA A 54 -5.89 8.68 -1.51
N LEU A 55 -4.69 8.67 -0.91
CA LEU A 55 -4.50 8.39 0.51
C LEU A 55 -5.19 9.43 1.39
N GLU A 56 -5.04 10.72 1.09
CA GLU A 56 -5.69 11.78 1.87
C GLU A 56 -7.23 11.71 1.78
N LEU A 57 -7.77 11.43 0.59
CA LEU A 57 -9.21 11.18 0.42
C LEU A 57 -9.67 9.96 1.23
N ALA A 58 -8.91 8.86 1.21
CA ALA A 58 -9.25 7.65 1.96
C ALA A 58 -9.25 7.90 3.47
N LYS A 59 -8.25 8.63 3.99
CA LYS A 59 -8.20 9.03 5.42
C LYS A 59 -9.41 9.86 5.81
N GLY A 60 -9.81 10.81 4.96
CA GLY A 60 -11.02 11.61 5.17
C GLY A 60 -12.26 10.74 5.34
N LYS A 61 -12.49 9.81 4.41
CA LYS A 61 -13.62 8.87 4.46
C LYS A 61 -13.60 7.97 5.68
N VAL A 62 -12.43 7.47 6.07
CA VAL A 62 -12.28 6.65 7.28
C VAL A 62 -12.67 7.47 8.51
N LYS A 63 -12.22 8.72 8.62
CA LYS A 63 -12.57 9.62 9.73
C LYS A 63 -14.07 9.89 9.80
N GLU A 64 -14.71 10.14 8.66
CA GLU A 64 -16.16 10.33 8.56
C GLU A 64 -16.92 9.10 9.07
N LEU A 65 -16.57 7.91 8.58
CA LEU A 65 -17.18 6.65 9.00
C LEU A 65 -17.02 6.40 10.51
N PHE A 66 -15.82 6.65 11.06
CA PHE A 66 -15.61 6.55 12.50
C PHE A 66 -16.44 7.58 13.28
N GLY A 67 -16.66 8.78 12.73
CA GLY A 67 -17.55 9.77 13.33
C GLY A 67 -19.00 9.28 13.44
N GLU A 68 -19.50 8.61 12.40
CA GLU A 68 -20.87 8.06 12.38
C GLU A 68 -21.06 6.88 13.33
N LEU A 69 -20.06 6.01 13.48
CA LEU A 69 -20.17 4.79 14.30
C LEU A 69 -20.15 5.04 15.81
N PHE A 70 -19.61 6.18 16.26
CA PHE A 70 -19.41 6.51 17.67
C PHE A 70 -20.28 7.69 18.15
N GLN A 71 -21.34 8.02 17.40
CA GLN A 71 -22.43 8.91 17.84
C GLN A 71 -23.55 8.16 18.56
#